data_AF-A0A6G9H1P6-F1
#
_entry.id   AF-A0A6G9H1P6-F1
#
_cell.length_a   1.000
_cell.length_b   1.000
_cell.length_c   1.000
_cell.angle_alpha   90.00
_cell.angle_beta   90.00
_cell.angle_gamma   90.00
#
_symmetry.space_group_name_H-M   'P 1'
#
loop_
_entity.id
_entity.type
_entity.pdbx_description
1 polymer ?
#
loop_
_entity_poly.entity_id
_entity_poly.type
_entity_poly.pdbx_seq_one_letter_code
_entity_poly.pdbx_strand_id
1 'polypeptide(L)' 'MPDAKTPQDRQDQAATTRHTRFGTLPERIRLEDTLQSVPATHPDPSRDSYNHDEWLTRNAL' A
#
# COMPACT_ATOMS: atom_id res chain seq x y z
N MET A 1 36.26 -35.61 12.41
CA MET A 1 35.67 -35.12 11.15
C MET A 1 34.24 -34.74 11.48
N PRO A 2 33.81 -33.46 11.38
CA PRO A 2 32.41 -33.14 11.63
C PRO A 2 31.57 -33.83 10.54
N ASP A 3 30.52 -34.52 10.95
CA ASP A 3 29.63 -35.25 10.05
C ASP A 3 29.05 -34.31 8.98
N ALA A 4 29.33 -34.62 7.72
CA ALA A 4 28.79 -33.87 6.60
C ALA A 4 27.27 -34.06 6.57
N LYS A 5 26.51 -32.95 6.55
CA LYS A 5 25.05 -33.00 6.42
C LYS A 5 24.65 -33.82 5.21
N THR A 6 23.80 -34.80 5.46
CA THR A 6 23.23 -35.64 4.40
C THR A 6 22.35 -34.78 3.48
N PRO A 7 22.11 -35.24 2.24
CA PRO A 7 21.20 -34.56 1.32
C PRO A 7 19.81 -34.29 1.92
N GLN A 8 19.34 -35.22 2.76
CA GLN A 8 18.08 -35.12 3.48
C GLN A 8 18.06 -33.94 4.46
N ASP A 9 19.08 -33.79 5.30
CA ASP A 9 19.17 -32.70 6.27
C ASP A 9 19.19 -31.33 5.57
N ARG A 10 19.83 -31.25 4.41
CA ARG A 10 19.81 -30.02 3.57
C ARG A 10 18.40 -29.73 3.03
N GLN A 11 17.67 -30.76 2.63
CA GLN A 11 16.28 -30.60 2.17
C GLN A 11 15.35 -30.18 3.31
N ASP A 12 15.51 -30.76 4.49
CA ASP A 12 14.72 -30.43 5.68
C ASP A 12 14.99 -28.99 6.16
N GLN A 13 16.25 -28.53 6.11
CA GLN A 13 16.58 -27.12 6.35
C GLN A 13 15.96 -26.18 5.33
N ALA A 14 15.99 -26.54 4.04
CA ALA A 14 15.37 -25.74 2.99
C ALA A 14 13.84 -25.69 3.14
N ALA A 15 13.22 -26.81 3.53
CA ALA A 15 11.79 -26.89 3.84
C ALA A 15 11.43 -26.01 5.05
N THR A 16 12.22 -26.07 6.12
CA THR A 16 12.06 -25.24 7.33
C THR A 16 12.16 -23.76 7.01
N THR A 17 13.15 -23.37 6.19
CA THR A 17 13.34 -21.99 5.75
C THR A 17 12.14 -21.49 4.95
N ARG A 18 11.60 -22.33 4.05
CA ARG A 18 10.41 -21.97 3.26
C ARG A 18 9.18 -21.83 4.15
N HIS A 19 8.97 -22.77 5.08
CA HIS A 19 7.84 -22.72 6.00
C HIS A 19 7.89 -21.51 6.94
N THR A 20 9.09 -21.11 7.39
CA THR A 20 9.25 -19.89 8.18
C THR A 20 8.83 -18.63 7.41
N ARG A 21 9.04 -18.61 6.07
CA ARG A 21 8.70 -17.46 5.22
C ARG A 21 7.25 -17.47 4.71
N PHE A 22 6.73 -18.64 4.39
CA PHE A 22 5.47 -18.79 3.65
C PHE A 22 4.50 -19.80 4.29
N GLY A 23 4.80 -20.27 5.50
CA GLY A 23 3.99 -21.27 6.21
C GLY A 23 2.76 -20.70 6.89
N THR A 24 2.65 -19.38 6.98
CA THR A 24 1.48 -18.70 7.54
C THR A 24 0.66 -18.08 6.40
N LEU A 25 -0.64 -18.31 6.43
CA LEU A 25 -1.57 -17.67 5.50
C LEU A 25 -1.60 -16.15 5.78
N PRO A 26 -1.42 -15.29 4.76
CA PRO A 26 -1.61 -13.85 4.93
C PRO A 26 -3.02 -13.52 5.40
N GLU A 27 -3.18 -12.34 6.01
CA GLU A 27 -4.51 -11.85 6.36
C GLU A 27 -5.41 -11.74 5.13
N ARG A 28 -6.71 -11.90 5.35
CA ARG A 28 -7.69 -11.77 4.27
C ARG A 28 -7.72 -10.32 3.79
N ILE A 29 -7.30 -10.11 2.56
CA ILE A 29 -7.39 -8.82 1.86
C ILE A 29 -8.87 -8.48 1.68
N ARG A 30 -9.28 -7.29 2.14
CA ARG A 30 -10.62 -6.79 1.87
C ARG A 30 -10.65 -6.06 0.54
N LEU A 31 -11.85 -5.91 -0.03
CA LEU A 31 -11.97 -5.24 -1.33
C LEU A 31 -11.49 -3.80 -1.25
N GLU A 32 -11.79 -3.10 -0.16
CA GLU A 32 -11.33 -1.73 0.09
C GLU A 32 -9.80 -1.58 0.04
N ASP A 33 -9.04 -2.58 0.50
CA ASP A 33 -7.57 -2.56 0.51
C ASP A 33 -6.97 -2.73 -0.90
N THR A 34 -7.78 -3.20 -1.85
CA THR A 34 -7.37 -3.37 -3.26
C THR A 34 -7.62 -2.14 -4.11
N LEU A 35 -8.33 -1.13 -3.58
CA LEU A 35 -8.75 0.03 -4.33
C LEU A 35 -7.98 1.27 -3.87
N GLN A 36 -7.32 1.95 -4.82
CA GLN A 36 -6.75 3.27 -4.59
C GLN A 36 -7.73 4.33 -5.10
N SER A 37 -8.26 5.16 -4.19
CA SER A 37 -9.07 6.31 -4.58
C SER A 37 -8.17 7.48 -4.94
N VAL A 38 -8.22 7.89 -6.21
CA VAL A 38 -7.51 9.07 -6.73
C VAL A 38 -8.56 10.00 -7.34
N PRO A 39 -8.44 11.34 -7.16
CA PRO A 39 -9.30 12.28 -7.84
C PRO A 39 -9.27 12.06 -9.36
N ALA A 40 -10.45 12.04 -10.00
CA ALA A 40 -10.55 11.89 -11.46
C ALA A 40 -9.89 13.06 -12.23
N THR A 41 -9.69 14.20 -11.58
CA THR A 41 -9.02 15.38 -12.12
C THR A 41 -8.23 16.04 -11.00
N HIS A 42 -7.11 16.66 -11.33
CA HIS A 42 -6.36 17.47 -10.37
C HIS A 42 -7.29 18.56 -9.80
N PRO A 43 -7.40 18.71 -8.47
CA PRO A 43 -8.21 19.78 -7.90
C PRO A 43 -7.69 21.14 -8.40
N ASP A 44 -8.60 21.99 -8.88
CA ASP A 44 -8.24 23.34 -9.33
C ASP A 44 -7.76 24.17 -8.13
N PRO A 45 -6.51 24.67 -8.14
CA PRO A 45 -5.97 25.45 -7.03
C PRO A 45 -6.74 26.76 -6.78
N SER A 46 -7.44 27.27 -7.80
CA SER A 46 -8.27 28.47 -7.70
C SER A 46 -9.60 28.19 -7.01
N ARG A 47 -10.03 26.93 -6.93
CA ARG A 47 -11.32 26.54 -6.36
C ARG A 47 -11.43 26.89 -4.88
N ASP A 48 -10.31 26.86 -4.17
CA ASP A 48 -10.23 27.20 -2.74
C ASP A 48 -9.76 28.65 -2.51
N SER A 49 -9.46 29.41 -3.58
CA SER A 49 -8.96 30.78 -3.51
C SER A 49 -10.10 31.82 -3.51
N TYR A 50 -11.15 31.59 -2.73
CA TYR A 50 -12.25 32.54 -2.64
C TYR A 50 -11.80 33.84 -1.93
N ASN A 51 -12.00 34.98 -2.59
CA ASN A 51 -11.79 36.32 -2.01
C ASN A 51 -13.13 37.06 -1.92
N HIS A 52 -13.56 37.34 -0.68
CA HIS A 52 -14.83 38.02 -0.41
C HIS A 52 -14.85 39.47 -0.90
N ASP A 53 -13.74 40.20 -0.75
CA ASP A 53 -13.64 41.62 -1.11
C ASP A 53 -13.70 41.82 -2.64
N GLU A 54 -13.04 40.94 -3.39
CA GLU A 54 -13.12 40.93 -4.86
C GLU A 54 -14.54 40.65 -5.35
N TRP A 55 -15.21 39.67 -4.72
CA TRP A 55 -16.58 39.32 -5.05
C TRP A 55 -17.55 40.48 -4.81
N LEU A 56 -17.43 41.15 -3.66
CA LEU A 56 -18.24 42.33 -3.33
C LEU A 56 -18.00 43.47 -4.33
N THR A 57 -16.74 43.74 -4.68
CA THR A 57 -16.38 44.79 -5.64
C THR A 57 -17.03 44.54 -7.01
N ARG A 58 -17.14 43.28 -7.44
CA ARG A 58 -17.66 42.93 -8.76
C ARG A 58 -19.18 42.82 -8.83
N ASN A 59 -19.86 42.53 -7.70
CA ASN A 59 -21.27 42.14 -7.70
C ASN A 59 -22.19 42.99 -6.80
N ALA A 60 -21.65 43.89 -5.96
CA ALA A 60 -22.44 44.65 -4.99
C ALA A 60 -22.45 46.18 -5.21
N LEU A 61 -21.93 46.66 -6.34
CA LEU A 61 -21.98 48.07 -6.77
C LEU A 61 -22.96 48.27 -7.92
#